data_AF-A0A8T3X3W4-F1
#
_entry.id   AF-A0A8T3X3W4-F1
#
_cell.length_a   1.000
_cell.length_b   1.000
_cell.length_c   1.000
_cell.angle_alpha   90.00
_cell.angle_beta   90.00
_cell.angle_gamma   90.00
#
_symmetry.space_group_name_H-M   'P 1'
#
loop_
_entity.id
_entity.type
_entity.pdbx_description
1 polymer ?
#
loop_
_entity_poly.entity_id
_entity_poly.type
_entity_poly.pdbx_seq_one_letter_code
_entity_poly.pdbx_strand_id
1 'polypeptide(L)' 'MSQQDVYDLLKKYREKWLNAREIANLLNSSFNTVVGNLKRLRKAGIILFKRAYQIVEPAGKRVVYLYRFKK' A
#
# COMPACT_ATOMS: atom_id res chain seq x y z
N MET A 1 1.85 -9.09 12.04
CA MET A 1 1.45 -8.82 10.64
C MET A 1 2.61 -9.16 9.72
N SER A 2 2.39 -10.15 8.89
CA SER A 2 3.39 -10.80 8.03
C SER A 2 3.31 -10.28 6.61
N GLN A 3 4.33 -10.56 5.80
CA GLN A 3 4.32 -10.24 4.37
C GLN A 3 3.14 -10.89 3.64
N GLN A 4 2.72 -12.08 4.09
CA GLN A 4 1.57 -12.82 3.57
C GLN A 4 0.25 -12.05 3.76
N ASP A 5 0.02 -11.45 4.93
CA ASP A 5 -1.19 -10.66 5.21
C ASP A 5 -1.34 -9.48 4.23
N VAL A 6 -0.23 -8.81 3.90
CA VAL A 6 -0.21 -7.71 2.92
C VAL A 6 -0.48 -8.21 1.51
N TYR A 7 0.08 -9.38 1.17
CA TYR A 7 -0.16 -10.03 -0.11
C TYR A 7 -1.64 -10.39 -0.26
N ASP A 8 -2.23 -11.05 0.74
CA ASP A 8 -3.63 -11.49 0.70
C ASP A 8 -4.59 -10.31 0.67
N LEU A 9 -4.31 -9.24 1.41
CA LEU A 9 -5.09 -8.01 1.35
C LEU A 9 -5.04 -7.39 -0.05
N LEU A 10 -3.84 -7.21 -0.63
CA LEU A 10 -3.71 -6.62 -1.96
C LEU A 10 -4.36 -7.50 -3.03
N LYS A 11 -4.28 -8.82 -2.90
CA LYS A 11 -4.95 -9.78 -3.77
C LYS A 11 -6.48 -9.69 -3.66
N LYS A 12 -7.01 -9.53 -2.44
CA LYS A 12 -8.44 -9.29 -2.20
C LYS A 12 -8.91 -7.98 -2.84
N TYR A 13 -8.10 -6.92 -2.77
CA TYR A 13 -8.38 -5.61 -3.36
C TYR A 13 -7.65 -5.39 -4.71
N ARG A 14 -7.50 -6.44 -5.53
CA ARG A 14 -6.68 -6.40 -6.77
C ARG A 14 -7.08 -5.34 -7.80
N GLU A 15 -8.30 -4.79 -7.71
CA GLU A 15 -8.82 -3.77 -8.62
C GLU A 15 -8.58 -2.35 -8.11
N LYS A 16 -8.30 -2.19 -6.82
CA LYS A 16 -8.14 -0.89 -6.16
C LYS A 16 -6.66 -0.56 -5.96
N TRP A 17 -6.39 0.73 -6.01
CA TRP A 17 -5.12 1.30 -5.61
C TRP A 17 -5.25 1.73 -4.15
N LEU A 18 -4.39 1.19 -3.29
CA LEU A 18 -4.38 1.50 -1.86
C LEU A 18 -3.05 2.16 -1.49
N ASN A 19 -3.09 3.16 -0.61
CA ASN A 19 -1.89 3.71 -0.02
C ASN A 19 -1.44 2.88 1.20
N ALA A 20 -0.18 3.03 1.61
CA ALA A 20 0.36 2.25 2.73
C ALA A 20 -0.35 2.52 4.07
N ARG A 21 -0.99 3.68 4.24
CA ARG A 21 -1.75 4.03 5.46
C ARG A 21 -3.10 3.30 5.50
N GLU A 22 -3.79 3.21 4.36
CA GLU A 22 -5.03 2.45 4.22
C GLU A 22 -4.78 0.96 4.50
N ILE A 23 -3.71 0.40 3.93
CA ILE A 23 -3.32 -0.99 4.17
C ILE A 23 -2.98 -1.22 5.65
N ALA A 24 -2.28 -0.29 6.28
CA ALA A 24 -1.96 -0.32 7.70
C ALA A 24 -3.24 -0.37 8.56
N ASN A 25 -4.21 0.50 8.26
CA ASN A 25 -5.48 0.55 8.96
C ASN A 25 -6.32 -0.72 8.75
N LEU A 26 -6.39 -1.23 7.52
CA LEU A 26 -7.14 -2.46 7.20
C LEU A 26 -6.56 -3.70 7.88
N LEU A 27 -5.25 -3.73 8.09
CA LEU A 27 -4.55 -4.84 8.76
C LEU A 27 -4.29 -4.58 10.25
N ASN A 28 -4.80 -3.47 10.80
CA ASN A 28 -4.54 -3.00 12.16
C ASN A 28 -3.05 -3.13 12.57
N SER A 29 -2.16 -2.64 11.70
CA SER A 29 -0.72 -2.85 11.82
C SER A 29 0.05 -1.55 11.65
N SER A 30 1.28 -1.50 12.17
CA SER A 30 2.17 -0.35 12.03
C SER A 30 2.48 -0.04 10.56
N PHE A 31 2.40 1.25 10.22
CA PHE A 31 2.74 1.78 8.90
C PHE A 31 4.14 1.36 8.45
N ASN A 32 5.14 1.39 9.34
CA ASN A 32 6.52 1.05 8.99
C ASN A 32 6.66 -0.42 8.60
N THR A 33 5.96 -1.32 9.30
CA THR A 33 5.93 -2.75 8.98
C THR A 33 5.31 -2.99 7.61
N VAL A 34 4.18 -2.32 7.33
CA VAL A 34 3.50 -2.39 6.03
C VAL A 34 4.43 -1.93 4.90
N VAL A 35 5.09 -0.77 5.07
CA VAL A 35 6.02 -0.23 4.07
C VAL A 35 7.19 -1.18 3.83
N GLY A 36 7.74 -1.80 4.88
CA GLY A 36 8.77 -2.83 4.77
C GLY A 36 8.33 -4.02 3.92
N ASN A 37 7.13 -4.55 4.18
CA ASN A 37 6.56 -5.67 3.44
C ASN A 37 6.25 -5.29 1.98
N LEU A 38 5.66 -4.12 1.73
CA LEU A 38 5.41 -3.59 0.38
C LEU A 38 6.71 -3.45 -0.42
N LYS A 39 7.79 -2.99 0.22
CA LYS A 39 9.11 -2.87 -0.45
C LYS A 39 9.63 -4.24 -0.90
N ARG A 40 9.44 -5.29 -0.09
CA ARG A 40 9.82 -6.68 -0.44
C ARG A 40 8.97 -7.22 -1.59
N LEU A 41 7.64 -7.07 -1.51
CA LEU A 41 6.71 -7.49 -2.57
C LEU A 41 6.98 -6.77 -3.89
N ARG A 42 7.33 -5.48 -3.82
CA ARG A 42 7.74 -4.68 -4.99
C ARG A 42 9.03 -5.21 -5.61
N LYS A 43 10.04 -5.51 -4.80
CA LYS A 43 11.31 -6.11 -5.28
C LYS A 43 11.07 -7.48 -5.93
N ALA A 44 10.13 -8.26 -5.40
CA ALA A 44 9.71 -9.53 -5.98
C ALA A 44 8.85 -9.39 -7.26
N GLY A 45 8.48 -8.16 -7.64
CA GLY A 45 7.66 -7.90 -8.84
C GLY A 45 6.20 -8.32 -8.72
N ILE A 46 5.71 -8.60 -7.50
CA ILE A 46 4.35 -9.10 -7.22
C ILE A 46 3.31 -7.97 -7.21
N ILE A 47 3.74 -6.74 -6.95
CA ILE A 47 2.85 -5.59 -6.82
C ILE A 47 3.30 -4.44 -7.72
N LEU A 48 2.32 -3.70 -8.24
CA LEU A 48 2.51 -2.45 -8.94
C LEU A 48 2.51 -1.30 -7.93
N PHE A 49 3.28 -0.27 -8.22
CA PHE A 49 3.30 0.96 -7.41
C PHE A 49 3.34 2.19 -8.32
N LYS A 50 2.70 3.27 -7.89
CA LYS A 50 2.78 4.57 -8.57
C LYS A 50 2.77 5.71 -7.55
N ARG A 51 3.34 6.84 -7.95
CA ARG A 51 3.23 8.10 -7.21
C ARG A 51 1.89 8.76 -7.54
N ALA A 52 1.20 9.26 -6.52
CA ALA A 52 -0.02 10.03 -6.65
C ALA A 52 0.01 11.22 -5.68
N TYR A 53 -0.94 12.15 -5.85
CA TYR A 53 -1.14 13.27 -4.95
C TYR A 53 -2.48 13.09 -4.26
N GLN A 54 -2.46 13.09 -2.93
CA GLN A 54 -3.66 13.11 -2.11
C GLN A 54 -3.88 14.54 -1.63
N ILE A 55 -5.07 15.09 -1.89
CA ILE A 55 -5.46 16.40 -1.36
C ILE A 55 -5.79 16.21 0.11
N VAL A 56 -5.14 16.98 0.98
CA VAL A 56 -5.33 16.99 2.43
C VAL A 56 -5.57 18.43 2.84
N GLU A 57 -6.83 18.80 3.05
CA GLU A 57 -7.18 20.14 3.51
C GLU A 57 -7.02 20.26 5.03
N PRO A 58 -6.52 21.40 5.56
CA PRO A 58 -6.12 22.65 4.87
C PRO A 58 -4.67 22.64 4.35
N ALA A 59 -3.91 21.55 4.52
CA ALA A 59 -2.47 21.46 4.25
C ALA A 59 -2.06 21.35 2.76
N GLY A 60 -3.01 21.35 1.82
CA GLY A 60 -2.76 21.30 0.38
C GLY A 60 -2.63 19.88 -0.20
N LYS A 61 -1.62 19.62 -1.03
CA LYS A 61 -1.40 18.32 -1.70
C LYS A 61 -0.24 17.57 -1.09
N ARG A 62 -0.47 16.34 -0.64
CA ARG A 62 0.56 15.42 -0.15
C ARG A 62 0.90 14.38 -1.21
N VAL A 63 2.19 14.16 -1.42
CA VAL A 63 2.65 13.02 -2.23
C VAL A 63 2.40 11.71 -1.49
N VAL A 64 1.72 10.77 -2.14
CA VAL A 64 1.47 9.43 -1.62
C VAL A 64 1.87 8.38 -2.64
N TYR A 65 2.25 7.21 -2.15
CA TYR A 65 2.47 6.03 -2.99
C TYR A 65 1.26 5.13 -2.91
N LEU A 66 0.76 4.76 -4.08
CA LEU A 66 -0.33 3.82 -4.24
C LEU A 66 0.22 2.48 -4.71
N TYR A 67 -0.36 1.41 -4.19
CA TYR A 67 0.02 0.03 -4.41
C TYR A 67 -1.19 -0.76 -4.92
N ARG A 68 -0.94 -1.69 -5.82
CA ARG A 68 -1.95 -2.60 -6.37
C ARG A 68 -1.34 -3.95 -6.67
N PHE A 69 -2.12 -5.02 -6.56
CA PHE A 69 -1.66 -6.36 -6.94
C PHE A 69 -1.36 -6.44 -8.44
N LYS A 70 -0.22 -7.05 -8.81
CA LYS A 70 0.11 -7.35 -10.20
C LYS A 70 -0.57 -8.68 -10.56
N LYS A 71 -1.52 -8.62 -11.48
CA LYS A 71 -2.34 -9.76 -11.91
C LYS A 71 -1.48 -10.92 -12.42
#